data_AF-A0A9E2RZ34-F1
#
_entry.id   AF-A0A9E2RZ34-F1
#
_cell.length_a   1.000
_cell.length_b   1.000
_cell.length_c   1.000
_cell.angle_alpha   90.00
_cell.angle_beta   90.00
_cell.angle_gamma   90.00
#
_symmetry.space_group_name_H-M   'P 1'
#
loop_
_entity.id
_entity.type
_entity.pdbx_description
1 polymer ?
#
loop_
_entity_poly.entity_id
_entity_poly.type
_entity_poly.pdbx_seq_one_letter_code
_entity_poly.pdbx_strand_id
1 'polypeptide(L)'
;MKIRSDSFAPRQPIPAEFALGADGGHAFGGNCNPHLAWSEVPEGARSFVLLCIDTDAPTDGALVANSAVPIPVEHPRGDFVHWVVANIPASVRDIAAGSCSSGLTAKGKAQGQDAGGLSGLNDYTGWFAGNADMGGQYFGYDGPYPPPHDLRVHRYFFRVFALDAETLPLPAAFTAADVLRAMHGHVLGEASLYGTYSLHVAR
;
A
#
# COMPACT_ATOMS: atom_id res chain seq x y z
N MET A 1 13.51 16.10 2.34
CA MET A 1 12.25 15.48 2.78
C MET A 1 12.55 14.18 3.50
N LYS A 2 11.79 13.89 4.56
CA LYS A 2 11.89 12.67 5.36
C LYS A 2 10.49 12.14 5.65
N ILE A 3 10.36 10.83 5.79
CA ILE A 3 9.14 10.14 6.23
C ILE A 3 9.46 9.24 7.44
N ARG A 4 8.52 9.14 8.37
CA ARG A 4 8.60 8.29 9.57
C ARG A 4 7.24 7.68 9.89
N SER A 5 7.23 6.67 10.77
CA SER A 5 6.02 6.07 11.33
C SER A 5 6.18 5.90 12.84
N ASP A 6 5.10 6.06 13.59
CA ASP A 6 5.00 5.66 15.00
C ASP A 6 4.41 4.25 15.14
N SER A 7 3.88 3.68 14.04
CA SER A 7 3.31 2.33 13.98
C SER A 7 4.37 1.24 13.85
N PHE A 8 5.51 1.54 13.20
CA PHE A 8 6.64 0.62 13.09
C PHE A 8 7.93 1.39 12.79
N ALA A 9 9.07 0.85 13.21
CA ALA A 9 10.37 1.42 12.89
C ALA A 9 10.85 0.99 11.48
N PRO A 10 11.68 1.80 10.79
CA PRO A 10 12.17 1.45 9.46
C PRO A 10 12.82 0.06 9.41
N ARG A 11 12.41 -0.72 8.40
CA ARG A 11 12.90 -2.08 8.10
C ARG A 11 12.55 -3.13 9.17
N GLN A 12 11.70 -2.77 10.13
CA GLN A 12 11.18 -3.71 11.12
C GLN A 12 9.87 -4.33 10.65
N PRO A 13 9.46 -5.46 11.26
CA PRO A 13 8.16 -6.05 10.99
C PRO A 13 7.02 -5.07 11.22
N ILE A 14 6.08 -5.03 10.27
CA ILE A 14 4.81 -4.32 10.39
C ILE A 14 3.90 -5.11 11.33
N PRO A 15 3.35 -4.52 12.40
CA PRO A 15 2.38 -5.20 13.26
C PRO A 15 1.14 -5.70 12.49
N ALA A 16 0.59 -6.83 12.91
CA ALA A 16 -0.61 -7.42 12.30
C ALA A 16 -1.85 -6.51 12.35
N GLU A 17 -1.87 -5.51 13.24
CA GLU A 17 -2.87 -4.43 13.25
C GLU A 17 -2.93 -3.67 11.91
N PHE A 18 -1.79 -3.52 11.24
CA PHE A 18 -1.71 -2.82 9.95
C PHE A 18 -1.72 -3.78 8.75
N ALA A 19 -1.80 -5.09 8.98
CA ALA A 19 -1.85 -6.10 7.93
C ALA A 19 -3.29 -6.51 7.62
N LEU A 20 -3.53 -6.92 6.38
CA LEU A 20 -4.81 -7.53 6.00
C LEU A 20 -4.85 -9.00 6.43
N GLY A 21 -3.77 -9.76 6.25
CA GLY A 21 -3.65 -11.13 6.73
C GLY A 21 -2.92 -11.24 8.06
N ALA A 22 -3.32 -12.20 8.90
CA ALA A 22 -2.72 -12.51 10.20
C ALA A 22 -2.77 -14.02 10.47
N ASP A 23 -2.17 -14.45 11.59
CA ASP A 23 -2.19 -15.84 12.09
C ASP A 23 -1.81 -16.88 11.02
N GLY A 24 -0.68 -16.68 10.34
CA GLY A 24 -0.23 -17.58 9.27
C GLY A 24 -1.19 -17.67 8.08
N GLY A 25 -2.04 -16.66 7.86
CA GLY A 25 -3.06 -16.65 6.82
C GLY A 25 -4.38 -17.31 7.24
N HIS A 26 -4.56 -17.66 8.51
CA HIS A 26 -5.80 -18.22 9.04
C HIS A 26 -6.78 -17.16 9.57
N ALA A 27 -6.36 -15.91 9.68
CA ALA A 27 -7.19 -14.80 10.12
C ALA A 27 -6.92 -13.52 9.32
N PHE A 28 -7.87 -12.59 9.38
CA PHE A 28 -7.62 -11.22 8.97
C PHE A 28 -6.97 -10.44 10.13
N GLY A 29 -6.03 -9.56 9.78
CA GLY A 29 -5.46 -8.58 10.69
C GLY A 29 -6.37 -7.37 10.88
N GLY A 30 -5.82 -6.32 11.49
CA GLY A 30 -6.57 -5.09 11.73
C GLY A 30 -6.84 -4.29 10.45
N ASN A 31 -6.06 -4.52 9.39
CA ASN A 31 -6.13 -3.80 8.11
C ASN A 31 -6.16 -2.26 8.29
N CYS A 32 -5.56 -1.76 9.37
CA CYS A 32 -5.43 -0.34 9.62
C CYS A 32 -4.30 0.22 8.76
N ASN A 33 -4.45 1.42 8.21
CA ASN A 33 -3.27 2.09 7.66
C ASN A 33 -2.29 2.40 8.82
N PRO A 34 -0.97 2.25 8.64
CA PRO A 34 -0.02 2.71 9.64
C PRO A 34 -0.02 4.24 9.73
N HIS A 35 0.40 4.76 10.88
CA HIS A 35 0.74 6.18 11.01
C HIS A 35 1.88 6.51 10.06
N LEU A 36 1.78 7.62 9.35
CA LEU A 36 2.89 8.16 8.54
C LEU A 36 2.99 9.66 8.79
N ALA A 37 4.20 10.17 8.96
CA ALA A 37 4.44 11.61 9.05
C ALA A 37 5.67 11.98 8.22
N TRP A 38 5.63 13.18 7.62
CA TRP A 38 6.74 13.69 6.82
C TRP A 38 7.12 15.12 7.19
N SER A 39 8.40 15.42 6.97
CA SER A 39 9.04 16.69 7.31
C SER A 39 10.08 17.06 6.27
N GLU A 40 10.70 18.23 6.41
CA GLU A 40 11.68 18.75 5.44
C GLU A 40 11.09 18.80 4.01
N VAL A 41 9.83 19.24 3.91
CA VAL A 41 9.12 19.39 2.65
C VAL A 41 9.82 20.47 1.81
N PRO A 42 10.15 20.20 0.53
CA PRO A 42 10.74 21.19 -0.36
C PRO A 42 9.87 22.45 -0.48
N GLU A 43 10.53 23.61 -0.61
CA GLU A 43 9.84 24.86 -0.94
C GLU A 43 9.08 24.71 -2.27
N GLY A 44 7.90 25.32 -2.36
CA GLY A 44 7.04 25.24 -3.55
C GLY A 44 6.13 24.02 -3.62
N ALA A 45 6.19 23.09 -2.66
CA ALA A 45 5.26 21.96 -2.62
C ALA A 45 3.80 22.42 -2.42
N ARG A 46 2.92 22.01 -3.35
CA ARG A 46 1.49 22.35 -3.39
C ARG A 46 0.58 21.16 -3.14
N SER A 47 1.05 19.94 -3.32
CA SER A 47 0.36 18.72 -2.89
C SER A 47 1.33 17.58 -2.59
N PHE A 48 0.79 16.49 -2.04
CA PHE A 48 1.50 15.22 -1.94
C PHE A 48 0.78 14.08 -2.67
N VAL A 49 1.57 13.10 -3.07
CA VAL A 49 1.14 11.76 -3.43
C VAL A 49 1.69 10.78 -2.40
N LEU A 50 0.90 9.78 -2.03
CA LEU A 50 1.30 8.64 -1.21
C LEU A 50 1.05 7.33 -1.95
N LEU A 51 2.08 6.48 -2.02
CA LEU A 51 1.97 5.11 -2.54
C LEU A 51 2.45 4.12 -1.47
N CYS A 52 1.80 2.97 -1.35
CA CYS A 52 2.32 1.78 -0.67
C CYS A 52 2.45 0.65 -1.68
N ILE A 53 3.67 0.14 -1.88
CA ILE A 53 3.97 -0.88 -2.89
C ILE A 53 4.78 -2.01 -2.24
N ASP A 54 4.31 -3.24 -2.37
CA ASP A 54 5.06 -4.45 -2.12
C ASP A 54 5.85 -4.81 -3.38
N THR A 55 7.18 -4.85 -3.30
CA THR A 55 8.05 -5.19 -4.44
C THR A 55 8.45 -6.67 -4.48
N ASP A 56 7.92 -7.45 -3.54
CA ASP A 56 8.28 -8.85 -3.32
C ASP A 56 7.13 -9.81 -3.63
N ALA A 57 6.03 -9.33 -4.22
CA ALA A 57 4.89 -10.15 -4.59
C ALA A 57 5.29 -11.18 -5.68
N PRO A 58 4.95 -12.47 -5.54
CA PRO A 58 5.22 -13.49 -6.56
C PRO A 58 4.53 -13.17 -7.88
N THR A 59 5.24 -13.32 -9.00
CA THR A 59 4.68 -13.04 -10.34
C THR A 59 3.90 -14.21 -10.95
N ASP A 60 3.85 -15.37 -10.28
CA ASP A 60 3.17 -16.56 -10.78
C ASP A 60 1.94 -16.87 -9.92
N GLY A 61 0.77 -16.50 -10.43
CA GLY A 61 -0.50 -16.72 -9.74
C GLY A 61 -0.83 -18.20 -9.49
N ALA A 62 -0.29 -19.14 -10.29
CA ALA A 62 -0.52 -20.56 -10.06
C ALA A 62 0.23 -21.07 -8.82
N LEU A 63 1.43 -20.55 -8.55
CA LEU A 63 2.15 -20.83 -7.31
C LEU A 63 1.47 -20.19 -6.11
N VAL A 64 0.95 -18.96 -6.26
CA VAL A 64 0.22 -18.33 -5.15
C VAL A 64 -1.08 -19.08 -4.82
N ALA A 65 -1.78 -19.62 -5.82
CA ALA A 65 -3.00 -20.38 -5.63
C ALA A 65 -2.78 -21.79 -5.03
N ASN A 66 -1.55 -22.30 -5.03
CA ASN A 66 -1.23 -23.66 -4.57
C ASN A 66 -0.41 -23.64 -3.27
N SER A 67 -1.09 -23.60 -2.13
CA SER A 67 -0.44 -23.59 -0.80
C SER A 67 0.30 -24.86 -0.41
N ALA A 68 0.18 -25.95 -1.20
CA ALA A 68 0.92 -27.19 -0.96
C ALA A 68 2.38 -27.12 -1.41
N VAL A 69 2.74 -26.13 -2.23
CA VAL A 69 4.10 -25.97 -2.78
C VAL A 69 4.68 -24.65 -2.28
N PRO A 70 5.80 -24.66 -1.52
CA PRO A 70 6.44 -23.42 -1.08
C PRO A 70 6.86 -22.55 -2.27
N ILE A 71 6.69 -21.23 -2.14
CA ILE A 71 7.23 -20.27 -3.12
C ILE A 71 8.70 -20.02 -2.77
N PRO A 72 9.66 -20.38 -3.64
CA PRO A 72 11.09 -20.23 -3.34
C PRO A 72 11.50 -18.76 -3.19
N VAL A 73 12.55 -18.50 -2.42
CA VAL A 73 13.10 -17.16 -2.21
C VAL A 73 13.58 -16.54 -3.54
N GLU A 74 13.98 -17.38 -4.48
CA GLU A 74 14.51 -17.05 -5.80
C GLU A 74 13.41 -16.77 -6.84
N HIS A 75 12.15 -17.06 -6.52
CA HIS A 75 11.02 -16.82 -7.41
C HIS A 75 11.00 -15.35 -7.87
N PRO A 76 10.77 -15.06 -9.17
CA PRO A 76 10.67 -13.69 -9.67
C PRO A 76 9.58 -12.89 -8.94
N ARG A 77 9.92 -11.65 -8.59
CA ARG A 77 9.03 -10.76 -7.84
C ARG A 77 8.55 -9.60 -8.71
N GLY A 78 7.37 -9.08 -8.40
CA GLY A 78 6.76 -7.93 -9.03
C GLY A 78 6.12 -7.00 -8.00
N ASP A 79 5.60 -5.89 -8.51
CA ASP A 79 4.93 -4.89 -7.68
C ASP A 79 3.49 -5.32 -7.38
N PHE A 80 3.06 -5.10 -6.14
CA PHE A 80 1.67 -5.17 -5.71
C PHE A 80 1.34 -3.89 -4.93
N VAL A 81 0.39 -3.12 -5.43
CA VAL A 81 0.00 -1.82 -4.89
C VAL A 81 -1.01 -2.01 -3.77
N HIS A 82 -0.68 -1.51 -2.58
CA HIS A 82 -1.48 -1.61 -1.36
C HIS A 82 -2.20 -0.30 -1.00
N TRP A 83 -1.70 0.84 -1.46
CA TRP A 83 -2.31 2.16 -1.19
C TRP A 83 -1.94 3.16 -2.26
N VAL A 84 -2.92 3.92 -2.74
CA VAL A 84 -2.73 5.04 -3.67
C VAL A 84 -3.53 6.22 -3.17
N VAL A 85 -2.87 7.34 -2.93
CA VAL A 85 -3.51 8.62 -2.61
C VAL A 85 -2.85 9.72 -3.41
N ALA A 86 -3.65 10.49 -4.14
CA ALA A 86 -3.19 11.64 -4.90
C ALA A 86 -3.81 12.93 -4.38
N ASN A 87 -3.20 14.07 -4.70
CA ASN A 87 -3.73 15.40 -4.39
C ASN A 87 -3.94 15.63 -2.87
N ILE A 88 -3.08 15.05 -2.02
CA ILE A 88 -3.09 15.33 -0.58
C ILE A 88 -2.70 16.81 -0.40
N PRO A 89 -3.46 17.63 0.34
CA PRO A 89 -3.16 19.06 0.51
C PRO A 89 -1.76 19.31 1.08
N ALA A 90 -1.07 20.36 0.61
CA ALA A 90 0.27 20.73 1.09
C ALA A 90 0.34 21.04 2.59
N SER A 91 -0.78 21.30 3.25
CA SER A 91 -0.86 21.52 4.71
C SER A 91 -0.76 20.23 5.52
N VAL A 92 -1.04 19.06 4.92
CA VAL A 92 -0.98 17.76 5.61
C VAL A 92 0.48 17.37 5.84
N ARG A 93 0.79 16.91 7.05
CA ARG A 93 2.13 16.49 7.48
C ARG A 93 2.15 15.12 8.13
N ASP A 94 0.98 14.60 8.48
CA ASP A 94 0.81 13.27 9.03
C ASP A 94 -0.54 12.66 8.64
N ILE A 95 -0.59 11.34 8.73
CA ILE A 95 -1.78 10.50 8.61
C ILE A 95 -1.78 9.61 9.85
N ALA A 96 -2.85 9.71 10.65
CA ALA A 96 -2.97 8.92 11.86
C ALA A 96 -3.16 7.42 11.53
N ALA A 97 -2.72 6.55 12.44
CA ALA A 97 -2.97 5.12 12.33
C ALA A 97 -4.48 4.85 12.29
N GLY A 98 -4.93 4.00 11.36
CA GLY A 98 -6.32 3.59 11.22
C GLY A 98 -7.30 4.67 10.72
N SER A 99 -6.83 5.87 10.36
CA SER A 99 -7.72 6.97 9.93
C SER A 99 -8.30 6.80 8.52
N CYS A 100 -7.70 5.94 7.69
CA CYS A 100 -8.03 5.74 6.26
C CYS A 100 -8.50 4.32 5.97
N SER A 101 -8.18 3.37 6.83
CA SER A 101 -8.69 2.00 6.75
C SER A 101 -8.76 1.42 8.15
N SER A 102 -9.77 0.57 8.39
CA SER A 102 -9.95 -0.17 9.64
C SER A 102 -10.77 -1.42 9.33
N GLY A 103 -10.11 -2.56 9.31
CA GLY A 103 -10.70 -3.87 9.01
C GLY A 103 -10.86 -4.14 7.51
N LEU A 104 -11.24 -5.38 7.21
CA LEU A 104 -11.56 -5.80 5.85
C LEU A 104 -12.93 -5.26 5.43
N THR A 105 -13.01 -4.75 4.19
CA THR A 105 -14.29 -4.47 3.53
C THR A 105 -14.50 -5.47 2.40
N ALA A 106 -15.50 -6.35 2.54
CA ALA A 106 -15.86 -7.29 1.48
C ALA A 106 -16.27 -6.52 0.21
N LYS A 107 -15.79 -6.98 -0.95
CA LYS A 107 -15.97 -6.30 -2.26
C LYS A 107 -15.30 -4.93 -2.37
N GLY A 108 -14.40 -4.62 -1.44
CA GLY A 108 -13.58 -3.42 -1.44
C GLY A 108 -14.30 -2.16 -0.94
N LYS A 109 -13.52 -1.09 -0.78
CA LYS A 109 -13.98 0.22 -0.33
C LYS A 109 -14.35 1.08 -1.51
N ALA A 110 -15.42 1.87 -1.42
CA ALA A 110 -15.74 2.87 -2.44
C ALA A 110 -14.64 3.95 -2.52
N GLN A 111 -14.52 4.61 -3.66
CA GLN A 111 -13.62 5.75 -3.78
C GLN A 111 -14.02 6.86 -2.81
N GLY A 112 -13.04 7.39 -2.11
CA GLY A 112 -13.24 8.44 -1.13
C GLY A 112 -12.00 9.32 -1.00
N GLN A 113 -11.81 9.85 0.19
CA GLN A 113 -10.64 10.64 0.52
C GLN A 113 -9.82 10.00 1.63
N ASP A 114 -8.51 9.97 1.42
CA ASP A 114 -7.53 9.60 2.43
C ASP A 114 -6.66 10.82 2.73
N ALA A 115 -6.62 11.25 3.99
CA ALA A 115 -5.89 12.44 4.42
C ALA A 115 -6.21 13.71 3.58
N GLY A 116 -7.47 13.84 3.14
CA GLY A 116 -7.94 14.93 2.28
C GLY A 116 -7.53 14.85 0.80
N GLY A 117 -6.70 13.88 0.43
CA GLY A 117 -6.42 13.52 -0.97
C GLY A 117 -7.44 12.52 -1.52
N LEU A 118 -7.43 12.29 -2.83
CA LEU A 118 -8.27 11.28 -3.49
C LEU A 118 -7.63 9.89 -3.38
N SER A 119 -8.40 8.89 -2.97
CA SER A 119 -7.96 7.50 -2.97
C SER A 119 -8.05 6.89 -4.37
N GLY A 120 -7.00 6.18 -4.79
CA GLY A 120 -6.95 5.41 -6.02
C GLY A 120 -7.21 3.92 -5.79
N LEU A 121 -7.32 3.17 -6.88
CA LEU A 121 -7.43 1.71 -6.89
C LEU A 121 -6.11 1.07 -6.44
N ASN A 122 -6.22 0.05 -5.61
CA ASN A 122 -5.13 -0.86 -5.24
C ASN A 122 -5.31 -2.23 -5.92
N ASP A 123 -4.28 -3.07 -5.86
CA ASP A 123 -4.21 -4.32 -6.64
C ASP A 123 -5.08 -5.44 -6.08
N TYR A 124 -5.70 -5.26 -4.90
CA TYR A 124 -6.73 -6.19 -4.42
C TYR A 124 -7.96 -6.23 -5.35
N THR A 125 -8.19 -5.17 -6.12
CA THR A 125 -9.18 -5.13 -7.21
C THR A 125 -8.95 -6.25 -8.23
N GLY A 126 -7.69 -6.44 -8.64
CA GLY A 126 -7.32 -7.53 -9.55
C GLY A 126 -7.25 -8.87 -8.84
N TRP A 127 -6.68 -8.90 -7.64
CA TRP A 127 -6.51 -10.11 -6.82
C TRP A 127 -7.83 -10.85 -6.56
N PHE A 128 -8.88 -10.12 -6.18
CA PHE A 128 -10.17 -10.70 -5.83
C PHE A 128 -11.17 -10.75 -7.00
N ALA A 129 -10.79 -10.35 -8.22
CA ALA A 129 -11.72 -10.22 -9.35
C ALA A 129 -12.53 -11.52 -9.66
N GLY A 130 -11.91 -12.69 -9.46
CA GLY A 130 -12.56 -13.99 -9.67
C GLY A 130 -13.30 -14.57 -8.46
N ASN A 131 -13.27 -13.89 -7.30
CA ASN A 131 -13.88 -14.36 -6.08
C ASN A 131 -15.32 -13.82 -5.95
N ALA A 132 -16.31 -14.68 -5.74
CA ALA A 132 -17.72 -14.26 -5.70
C ALA A 132 -18.07 -13.37 -4.50
N ASP A 133 -17.40 -13.59 -3.36
CA ASP A 133 -17.66 -12.87 -2.11
C ASP A 133 -16.82 -11.60 -1.98
N MET A 134 -15.65 -11.60 -2.59
CA MET A 134 -14.64 -10.53 -2.49
C MET A 134 -14.50 -9.69 -3.77
N GLY A 135 -14.99 -10.14 -4.91
CA GLY A 135 -14.86 -9.44 -6.18
C GLY A 135 -15.50 -8.05 -6.13
N GLY A 136 -14.70 -7.02 -6.41
CA GLY A 136 -15.11 -5.62 -6.35
C GLY A 136 -13.96 -4.66 -6.57
N GLN A 137 -14.20 -3.37 -6.31
CA GLN A 137 -13.19 -2.31 -6.47
C GLN A 137 -12.62 -1.95 -5.10
N TYR A 138 -11.30 -1.98 -4.99
CA TYR A 138 -10.59 -1.72 -3.75
C TYR A 138 -9.87 -0.38 -3.87
N PHE A 139 -10.43 0.64 -3.23
CA PHE A 139 -9.80 1.96 -3.13
C PHE A 139 -9.09 2.15 -1.77
N GLY A 140 -8.04 2.96 -1.74
CA GLY A 140 -7.33 3.31 -0.50
C GLY A 140 -6.43 2.17 0.00
N TYR A 141 -6.21 2.12 1.32
CA TYR A 141 -5.25 1.18 1.93
C TYR A 141 -5.86 -0.21 2.13
N ASP A 142 -5.22 -1.26 1.62
CA ASP A 142 -5.39 -2.62 2.12
C ASP A 142 -4.01 -3.21 2.39
N GLY A 143 -3.78 -3.68 3.61
CA GLY A 143 -2.45 -3.97 4.13
C GLY A 143 -1.82 -5.26 3.60
N PRO A 144 -0.63 -5.62 4.13
CA PRO A 144 0.05 -6.87 3.82
C PRO A 144 -0.84 -8.11 3.92
N TYR A 145 -0.84 -8.94 2.87
CA TYR A 145 -1.36 -10.30 2.89
C TYR A 145 -0.50 -11.23 2.01
N PRO A 146 0.80 -11.37 2.31
CA PRO A 146 1.68 -12.22 1.52
C PRO A 146 1.25 -13.69 1.64
N PRO A 147 1.52 -14.55 0.64
CA PRO A 147 1.15 -15.95 0.70
C PRO A 147 1.81 -16.65 1.91
N PRO A 148 1.07 -17.43 2.73
CA PRO A 148 1.64 -18.09 3.91
C PRO A 148 2.75 -19.10 3.61
N HIS A 149 2.75 -19.64 2.39
CA HIS A 149 3.75 -20.57 1.87
C HIS A 149 4.89 -19.88 1.11
N ASP A 150 4.98 -18.55 1.18
CA ASP A 150 6.12 -17.81 0.60
C ASP A 150 7.31 -17.77 1.56
N LEU A 151 8.43 -18.32 1.12
CA LEU A 151 9.65 -18.38 1.93
C LEU A 151 10.35 -17.02 2.03
N ARG A 152 10.01 -16.05 1.16
CA ARG A 152 10.56 -14.69 1.21
C ARG A 152 9.73 -13.82 2.16
N VAL A 153 10.43 -13.01 2.96
CA VAL A 153 9.80 -11.90 3.70
C VAL A 153 9.58 -10.73 2.74
N HIS A 154 8.36 -10.21 2.68
CA HIS A 154 7.99 -9.12 1.77
C HIS A 154 8.35 -7.75 2.39
N ARG A 155 8.64 -6.77 1.52
CA ARG A 155 8.90 -5.37 1.89
C ARG A 155 7.84 -4.46 1.31
N TYR A 156 7.23 -3.63 2.17
CA TYR A 156 6.16 -2.71 1.82
C TYR A 156 6.67 -1.29 1.88
N PHE A 157 6.87 -0.66 0.73
CA PHE A 157 7.43 0.67 0.58
C PHE A 157 6.33 1.74 0.59
N PHE A 158 6.28 2.51 1.67
CA PHE A 158 5.51 3.74 1.76
C PHE A 158 6.34 4.88 1.18
N ARG A 159 5.87 5.49 0.09
CA ARG A 159 6.56 6.55 -0.65
C ARG A 159 5.69 7.78 -0.68
N VAL A 160 6.23 8.90 -0.22
CA VAL A 160 5.58 10.21 -0.31
C VAL A 160 6.34 11.10 -1.28
N PHE A 161 5.61 11.75 -2.18
CA PHE A 161 6.15 12.69 -3.17
C PHE A 161 5.59 14.07 -2.89
N ALA A 162 6.43 15.08 -2.83
CA ALA A 162 6.04 16.48 -2.80
C ALA A 162 6.00 17.03 -4.23
N LEU A 163 4.86 17.60 -4.64
CA LEU A 163 4.64 18.07 -6.01
C LEU A 163 4.48 19.59 -6.07
N ASP A 164 4.94 20.22 -7.15
CA ASP A 164 4.65 21.63 -7.47
C ASP A 164 3.24 21.85 -8.08
N ALA A 165 2.55 20.77 -8.42
CA ALA A 165 1.16 20.77 -8.83
C ALA A 165 0.24 20.65 -7.60
N GLU A 166 -0.86 21.40 -7.59
CA GLU A 166 -1.90 21.28 -6.56
C GLU A 166 -2.81 20.07 -6.80
N THR A 167 -3.10 19.78 -8.08
CA THR A 167 -3.97 18.69 -8.50
C THR A 167 -3.40 18.01 -9.73
N LEU A 168 -3.33 16.67 -9.70
CA LEU A 168 -3.03 15.84 -10.84
C LEU A 168 -4.30 15.55 -11.67
N PRO A 169 -4.24 15.63 -13.00
CA PRO A 169 -5.36 15.29 -13.88
C PRO A 169 -5.50 13.77 -13.99
N LEU A 170 -6.29 13.19 -13.09
CA LEU A 170 -6.51 11.74 -13.00
C LEU A 170 -7.91 11.35 -13.50
N PRO A 171 -8.09 10.16 -14.09
CA PRO A 171 -9.42 9.61 -14.37
C PRO A 171 -10.19 9.38 -13.06
N ALA A 172 -11.52 9.21 -13.16
CA ALA A 172 -12.37 9.00 -11.98
C ALA A 172 -11.85 7.85 -11.11
N ALA A 173 -11.69 6.66 -11.68
CA ALA A 173 -10.96 5.56 -11.05
C ALA A 173 -9.53 5.51 -11.62
N PHE A 174 -8.53 5.74 -10.79
CA PHE A 174 -7.12 5.81 -11.19
C PHE A 174 -6.26 4.84 -10.39
N THR A 175 -5.13 4.43 -10.96
CA THR A 175 -4.16 3.50 -10.40
C THR A 175 -2.86 4.20 -9.98
N ALA A 176 -1.96 3.50 -9.28
CA ALA A 176 -0.60 4.01 -9.03
C ALA A 176 0.12 4.38 -10.34
N ALA A 177 -0.09 3.63 -11.43
CA ALA A 177 0.51 3.90 -12.72
C ALA A 177 -0.01 5.20 -13.36
N ASP A 178 -1.30 5.52 -13.19
CA ASP A 178 -1.86 6.82 -13.61
C ASP A 178 -1.22 7.97 -12.83
N VAL A 179 -1.07 7.81 -11.52
CA VAL A 179 -0.44 8.80 -10.64
C VAL A 179 1.02 9.02 -11.02
N LEU A 180 1.80 7.94 -11.20
CA LEU A 180 3.20 7.99 -11.62
C LEU A 180 3.36 8.74 -12.96
N ARG A 181 2.47 8.51 -13.93
CA ARG A 181 2.47 9.25 -15.19
C ARG A 181 2.10 10.72 -14.99
N ALA A 182 1.04 11.00 -14.24
CA ALA A 182 0.52 12.35 -14.06
C ALA A 182 1.48 13.25 -13.27
N MET A 183 2.26 12.71 -12.33
CA MET A 183 3.23 13.47 -11.54
C MET A 183 4.58 13.66 -12.23
N HIS A 184 4.81 13.04 -13.40
CA HIS A 184 6.06 13.19 -14.13
C HIS A 184 6.32 14.67 -14.45
N GLY A 185 7.48 15.18 -14.04
CA GLY A 185 7.86 16.59 -14.20
C GLY A 185 7.41 17.52 -13.07
N HIS A 186 6.61 17.03 -12.13
CA HIS A 186 6.09 17.82 -10.98
C HIS A 186 6.74 17.50 -9.63
N VAL A 187 7.58 16.46 -9.56
CA VAL A 187 8.18 15.99 -8.29
C VAL A 187 9.31 16.92 -7.85
N LEU A 188 9.11 17.60 -6.71
CA LEU A 188 10.11 18.43 -6.05
C LEU A 188 10.97 17.63 -5.04
N GLY A 189 10.42 16.54 -4.51
CA GLY A 189 11.13 15.68 -3.58
C GLY A 189 10.35 14.41 -3.27
N GLU A 190 11.08 13.40 -2.81
CA GLU A 190 10.54 12.10 -2.42
C GLU A 190 11.14 11.68 -1.08
N ALA A 191 10.36 10.95 -0.28
CA ALA A 191 10.88 10.20 0.85
C ALA A 191 10.22 8.81 0.90
N SER A 192 10.96 7.80 1.34
CA SER A 192 10.45 6.43 1.47
C SER A 192 10.79 5.81 2.82
N LEU A 193 9.85 5.02 3.33
CA LEU A 193 9.95 4.14 4.48
C LEU A 193 9.45 2.77 4.06
N TYR A 194 10.12 1.70 4.47
CA TYR A 194 9.54 0.36 4.35
C TYR A 194 9.54 -0.38 5.68
N GLY A 195 8.52 -1.22 5.84
CA GLY A 195 8.46 -2.27 6.86
C GLY A 195 8.42 -3.64 6.18
N THR A 196 8.55 -4.69 6.97
CA THR A 196 8.51 -6.07 6.47
C THR A 196 7.28 -6.81 6.97
N TYR A 197 6.78 -7.78 6.21
CA TYR A 197 5.75 -8.69 6.70
C TYR A 197 5.90 -10.07 6.07
N SER A 198 5.50 -11.09 6.82
CA SER A 198 5.43 -12.46 6.34
C SER A 198 4.35 -13.20 7.11
N LEU A 199 3.61 -14.06 6.42
CA LEU A 199 2.72 -15.03 7.03
C LEU A 199 3.35 -16.42 7.10
N HIS A 200 4.56 -16.58 6.57
CA HIS A 200 5.30 -17.82 6.67
C HIS A 200 5.89 -17.98 8.08
N VAL A 201 5.36 -18.95 8.82
CA VAL A 201 5.88 -19.35 10.12
C VAL A 201 6.91 -20.44 9.88
N ALA A 202 8.19 -20.12 10.07
CA ALA A 202 9.24 -21.14 10.07
C ALA A 202 8.94 -22.16 11.18
N ARG A 203 8.67 -23.41 10.79
CA ARG A 203 8.50 -24.53 11.72
C ARG A 203 9.84 -25.00 12.26
#